data_AF-A0A7J7LX72-F1
#
_entry.id   AF-A0A7J7LX72-F1
#
_cell.length_a   1.000
_cell.length_b   1.000
_cell.length_c   1.000
_cell.angle_alpha   90.00
_cell.angle_beta   90.00
_cell.angle_gamma   90.00
#
_symmetry.space_group_name_H-M   'P 1'
#
loop_
_entity.id
_entity.type
_entity.pdbx_description
1 polymer ?
#
loop_
_entity_poly.entity_id
_entity_poly.type
_entity_poly.pdbx_seq_one_letter_code
_entity_poly.pdbx_strand_id
1 'polypeptide(L)'
;SQSVVPLDTAGFDDHHGLCAESPDEGGWHELVANGYIEYVDTEEEETTMISMTINDHVTARLNPEEAYSENYTHRKIHPSLILSVCASIIPFPNHNQDTLAYVLYYPQKPLVTTRAMKHLHFRQLPAGINAIVAISCYSGYSQEDYVIMNQSSIDRGFFCSLFFRSYRDEEKRMGTLIGEKFRRPNRDNTMGMRHGSYDKLDDDDGLAPPEDVDLMAKLNFDACRFSIS
;
A
#
# COMPACT_ATOMS: atom_id res chain seq x y z
N SER A 1 -21.38 -21.61 -48.80
CA SER A 1 -20.96 -20.20 -48.85
C SER A 1 -21.22 -19.59 -47.48
N GLN A 2 -20.17 -19.47 -46.66
CA GLN A 2 -20.25 -18.84 -45.36
C GLN A 2 -20.40 -17.32 -45.56
N SER A 3 -21.45 -16.73 -45.00
CA SER A 3 -21.63 -15.28 -44.94
C SER A 3 -20.80 -14.73 -43.78
N VAL A 4 -19.74 -14.01 -44.14
CA VAL A 4 -18.88 -13.21 -43.28
C VAL A 4 -19.69 -12.02 -42.75
N VAL A 5 -19.70 -11.81 -41.43
CA VAL A 5 -20.20 -10.58 -40.80
C VAL A 5 -18.98 -9.65 -40.57
N PRO A 6 -19.03 -8.36 -40.96
CA PRO A 6 -17.85 -7.51 -41.01
C PRO A 6 -17.44 -6.98 -39.62
N LEU A 7 -16.13 -6.78 -39.43
CA LEU A 7 -15.58 -6.00 -38.32
C LEU A 7 -15.88 -4.51 -38.56
N ASP A 8 -16.76 -3.93 -37.77
CA ASP A 8 -16.87 -2.48 -37.66
C ASP A 8 -15.84 -1.96 -36.64
N THR A 9 -14.90 -1.19 -37.17
CA THR A 9 -14.05 -0.25 -36.46
C THR A 9 -14.89 0.93 -35.97
N ALA A 10 -15.19 0.97 -34.67
CA ALA A 10 -15.60 2.18 -33.96
C ALA A 10 -14.69 2.25 -32.72
N GLY A 11 -13.87 3.29 -32.56
CA GLY A 11 -14.33 4.64 -32.33
C GLY A 11 -13.86 4.99 -30.92
N PHE A 12 -12.74 5.69 -30.85
CA PHE A 12 -12.13 6.21 -29.65
C PHE A 12 -13.00 7.36 -29.15
N ASP A 13 -14.03 7.07 -28.34
CA ASP A 13 -14.84 8.11 -27.70
C ASP A 13 -14.87 7.89 -26.18
N ASP A 14 -14.16 8.78 -25.50
CA ASP A 14 -14.18 9.03 -24.07
C ASP A 14 -15.57 9.54 -23.64
N HIS A 15 -16.54 8.65 -23.52
CA HIS A 15 -17.77 8.94 -22.79
C HIS A 15 -17.60 8.51 -21.32
N HIS A 16 -17.10 9.45 -20.53
CA HIS A 16 -17.38 9.55 -19.09
C HIS A 16 -18.90 9.76 -18.89
N GLY A 17 -19.67 8.68 -19.01
CA GLY A 17 -21.05 8.58 -18.57
C GLY A 17 -21.09 7.73 -17.30
N LEU A 18 -21.58 8.33 -16.22
CA LEU A 18 -22.03 7.61 -15.03
C LEU A 18 -23.13 6.63 -15.45
N CYS A 19 -22.77 5.41 -15.84
CA CYS A 19 -23.72 4.30 -15.79
C CYS A 19 -23.94 4.00 -14.31
N ALA A 20 -25.01 4.57 -13.77
CA ALA A 20 -25.64 4.01 -12.59
C ALA A 20 -25.91 2.53 -12.89
N GLU A 21 -25.25 1.64 -12.16
CA GLU A 21 -25.59 0.22 -12.15
C GLU A 21 -27.08 0.13 -11.81
N SER A 22 -27.88 -0.42 -12.73
CA SER A 22 -29.29 -0.70 -12.47
C SER A 22 -29.40 -1.67 -11.28
N PRO A 23 -30.37 -1.52 -10.36
CA PRO A 23 -30.40 -2.28 -9.10
C PRO A 23 -30.78 -3.76 -9.23
N ASP A 24 -30.98 -4.26 -10.44
CA ASP A 24 -31.49 -5.61 -10.74
C ASP A 24 -30.43 -6.54 -11.35
N GLU A 25 -29.14 -6.25 -11.18
CA GLU A 25 -28.09 -7.24 -11.43
C GLU A 25 -27.81 -8.02 -10.15
N GLY A 26 -28.19 -9.30 -10.14
CA GLY A 26 -28.07 -10.20 -9.00
C GLY A 26 -26.70 -10.13 -8.34
N GLY A 27 -26.67 -9.59 -7.13
CA GLY A 27 -25.44 -9.43 -6.36
C GLY A 27 -24.81 -10.76 -5.98
N TRP A 28 -23.61 -10.71 -5.39
CA TRP A 28 -22.88 -11.89 -4.91
C TRP A 28 -23.75 -12.89 -4.11
N HIS A 29 -24.65 -12.37 -3.27
CA HIS A 29 -25.55 -13.16 -2.44
C HIS A 29 -26.55 -13.99 -3.26
N GLU A 30 -26.98 -13.51 -4.43
CA GLU A 30 -27.86 -14.27 -5.31
C GLU A 30 -27.13 -15.43 -5.99
N LEU A 31 -25.86 -15.22 -6.38
CA LEU A 31 -25.03 -16.28 -6.95
C LEU A 31 -24.77 -17.42 -5.96
N VAL A 32 -24.61 -17.08 -4.68
CA VAL A 32 -24.52 -18.06 -3.58
C VAL A 32 -25.87 -18.73 -3.35
N ALA A 33 -26.98 -17.96 -3.30
CA ALA A 33 -28.32 -18.51 -3.07
C ALA A 33 -28.78 -19.45 -4.20
N ASN A 34 -28.40 -19.17 -5.43
CA ASN A 34 -28.69 -20.02 -6.60
C ASN A 34 -27.75 -21.25 -6.69
N GLY A 35 -26.75 -21.37 -5.81
CA GLY A 35 -25.83 -22.50 -5.77
C GLY A 35 -24.78 -22.50 -6.90
N TYR A 36 -24.51 -21.34 -7.53
CA TYR A 36 -23.44 -21.22 -8.53
C TYR A 36 -22.05 -21.06 -7.90
N ILE A 37 -21.99 -20.57 -6.66
CA ILE A 37 -20.76 -20.34 -5.90
C ILE A 37 -20.91 -20.97 -4.53
N GLU A 38 -19.89 -21.72 -4.12
CA GLU A 38 -19.78 -22.38 -2.82
C GLU A 38 -18.50 -21.93 -2.11
N TYR A 39 -18.58 -21.78 -0.80
CA TYR A 39 -17.43 -21.51 0.05
C TYR A 39 -16.87 -22.83 0.56
N VAL A 40 -15.67 -23.17 0.09
CA VAL A 40 -14.95 -24.38 0.50
C VAL A 40 -14.00 -24.01 1.64
N ASP A 41 -14.10 -24.74 2.76
CA ASP A 41 -13.18 -24.58 3.89
C ASP A 41 -11.91 -25.42 3.74
N THR A 42 -10.98 -25.33 4.70
CA THR A 42 -9.70 -26.04 4.64
C THR A 42 -9.81 -27.56 4.79
N GLU A 43 -10.84 -28.06 5.49
CA GLU A 43 -11.02 -29.52 5.66
C GLU A 43 -11.63 -30.11 4.39
N GLU A 44 -12.57 -29.39 3.77
CA GLU A 44 -13.20 -29.78 2.51
C GLU A 44 -12.24 -29.66 1.31
N GLU A 45 -11.29 -28.71 1.33
CA GLU A 45 -10.25 -28.59 0.31
C GLU A 45 -9.43 -29.89 0.13
N GLU A 46 -9.23 -30.68 1.19
CA GLU A 46 -8.48 -31.94 1.12
C GLU A 46 -9.21 -33.04 0.34
N THR A 47 -10.52 -32.93 0.20
CA THR A 47 -11.38 -33.94 -0.45
C THR A 47 -11.96 -33.50 -1.79
N THR A 48 -11.83 -32.21 -2.13
CA THR A 48 -12.36 -31.63 -3.36
C THR A 48 -11.31 -31.60 -4.47
N MET A 49 -11.75 -31.87 -5.70
CA MET A 49 -10.90 -31.79 -6.89
C MET A 49 -11.17 -30.48 -7.62
N ILE A 50 -10.23 -29.54 -7.52
CA ILE A 50 -10.39 -28.19 -8.06
C ILE A 50 -9.66 -28.06 -9.40
N SER A 51 -10.38 -27.66 -10.45
CA SER A 51 -9.78 -27.29 -11.73
C SER A 51 -9.24 -25.85 -11.70
N MET A 52 -8.08 -25.62 -12.33
CA MET A 52 -7.40 -24.32 -12.31
C MET A 52 -7.91 -23.38 -13.41
N THR A 53 -8.18 -23.90 -14.61
CA THR A 53 -8.67 -23.12 -15.76
C THR A 53 -9.97 -23.70 -16.32
N ILE A 54 -10.69 -22.95 -17.18
CA ILE A 54 -11.84 -23.54 -17.93
C ILE A 54 -11.34 -24.74 -18.73
N ASN A 55 -10.17 -24.57 -19.36
CA ASN A 55 -9.64 -25.50 -20.33
C ASN A 55 -9.43 -26.88 -19.72
N ASP A 56 -8.97 -26.98 -18.47
CA ASP A 56 -8.76 -28.27 -17.80
C ASP A 56 -10.07 -29.08 -17.71
N HIS A 57 -11.18 -28.40 -17.36
CA HIS A 57 -12.50 -29.03 -17.28
C HIS A 57 -13.08 -29.35 -18.67
N VAL A 58 -12.79 -28.54 -19.69
CA VAL A 58 -13.21 -28.79 -21.07
C VAL A 58 -12.45 -29.97 -21.66
N THR A 59 -11.14 -30.05 -21.45
CA THR A 59 -10.28 -31.15 -21.88
C THR A 59 -10.69 -32.46 -21.21
N ALA A 60 -11.01 -32.45 -19.91
CA ALA A 60 -11.56 -33.62 -19.21
C ALA A 60 -12.83 -34.20 -19.84
N ARG A 61 -13.66 -33.36 -20.47
CA ARG A 61 -14.89 -33.78 -21.15
C ARG A 61 -14.68 -34.26 -22.59
N LEU A 62 -13.77 -33.62 -23.31
CA LEU A 62 -13.58 -33.88 -24.75
C LEU A 62 -12.53 -34.97 -25.00
N ASN A 63 -11.43 -34.95 -24.26
CA ASN A 63 -10.28 -35.86 -24.41
C ASN A 63 -9.86 -36.39 -23.03
N PRO A 64 -10.61 -37.34 -22.44
CA PRO A 64 -10.33 -37.86 -21.11
C PRO A 64 -8.94 -38.51 -20.99
N GLU A 65 -8.40 -39.10 -22.06
CA GLU A 65 -7.06 -39.72 -22.05
C GLU A 65 -5.90 -38.72 -21.90
N GLU A 66 -6.12 -37.44 -22.20
CA GLU A 66 -5.11 -36.37 -22.09
C GLU A 66 -5.32 -35.52 -20.82
N ALA A 67 -6.47 -35.66 -20.17
CA ALA A 67 -6.83 -34.90 -18.99
C ALA A 67 -6.21 -35.50 -17.73
N TYR A 68 -5.77 -34.63 -16.81
CA TYR A 68 -5.19 -35.06 -15.53
C TYR A 68 -6.20 -35.78 -14.63
N SER A 69 -7.46 -35.35 -14.68
CA SER A 69 -8.56 -35.94 -13.94
C SER A 69 -9.86 -35.73 -14.72
N GLU A 70 -10.75 -36.71 -14.66
CA GLU A 70 -12.07 -36.65 -15.29
C GLU A 70 -13.13 -36.04 -14.36
N ASN A 71 -12.90 -36.08 -13.04
CA ASN A 71 -13.89 -35.77 -12.00
C ASN A 71 -13.48 -34.55 -11.16
N TYR A 72 -13.56 -33.36 -11.75
CA TYR A 72 -13.46 -32.11 -11.00
C TYR A 72 -14.78 -31.79 -10.29
N THR A 73 -14.72 -31.51 -8.99
CA THR A 73 -15.90 -31.10 -8.21
C THR A 73 -16.09 -29.59 -8.20
N HIS A 74 -14.99 -28.84 -8.21
CA HIS A 74 -15.00 -27.38 -8.13
C HIS A 74 -14.06 -26.77 -9.17
N ARG A 75 -14.17 -25.45 -9.32
CA ARG A 75 -13.31 -24.70 -10.22
C ARG A 75 -12.88 -23.38 -9.61
N LYS A 76 -11.60 -23.06 -9.77
CA LYS A 76 -11.05 -21.78 -9.33
C LYS A 76 -11.59 -20.64 -10.19
N ILE A 77 -12.05 -19.57 -9.55
CA ILE A 77 -12.63 -18.39 -10.24
C ILE A 77 -11.59 -17.76 -11.16
N HIS A 78 -10.39 -17.51 -10.66
CA HIS A 78 -9.26 -17.06 -11.46
C HIS A 78 -7.92 -17.39 -10.76
N PRO A 79 -6.91 -17.93 -11.46
CA PRO A 79 -5.63 -18.29 -10.85
C PRO A 79 -4.92 -17.12 -10.16
N SER A 80 -5.08 -15.87 -10.64
CA SER A 80 -4.41 -14.71 -10.03
C SER A 80 -4.91 -14.36 -8.63
N LEU A 81 -6.06 -14.89 -8.20
CA LEU A 81 -6.59 -14.64 -6.85
C LEU A 81 -5.77 -15.35 -5.78
N ILE A 82 -4.98 -16.38 -6.16
CA ILE A 82 -4.09 -17.10 -5.24
C ILE A 82 -2.97 -16.20 -4.69
N LEU A 83 -2.56 -15.19 -5.45
CA LEU A 83 -1.44 -14.32 -5.08
C LEU A 83 -1.84 -13.26 -4.04
N SER A 84 -3.14 -13.11 -3.73
CA SER A 84 -3.70 -12.19 -2.74
C SER A 84 -3.21 -10.74 -2.84
N VAL A 85 -3.82 -9.85 -2.06
CA VAL A 85 -3.54 -8.40 -2.06
C VAL A 85 -2.05 -8.10 -1.80
N CYS A 86 -1.36 -8.97 -1.05
CA CYS A 86 0.03 -8.84 -0.64
C CYS A 86 1.05 -8.91 -1.80
N ALA A 87 0.78 -9.66 -2.86
CA ALA A 87 1.64 -9.66 -4.06
C ALA A 87 1.27 -8.55 -5.05
N SER A 88 0.03 -8.05 -4.97
CA SER A 88 -0.50 -7.04 -5.89
C SER A 88 -0.22 -5.59 -5.47
N ILE A 89 0.94 -5.38 -4.84
CA ILE A 89 1.44 -4.14 -4.24
C ILE A 89 1.17 -4.14 -2.73
N ILE A 90 2.24 -4.03 -1.96
CA ILE A 90 2.19 -3.70 -0.54
C ILE A 90 2.17 -2.16 -0.46
N PRO A 91 1.01 -1.51 -0.31
CA PRO A 91 1.00 -0.23 0.36
C PRO A 91 0.21 -0.41 1.66
N PHE A 92 0.76 0.20 2.71
CA PHE A 92 0.17 0.37 4.05
C PHE A 92 0.44 -0.76 5.07
N PRO A 93 1.56 -0.69 5.80
CA PRO A 93 1.64 -1.20 7.17
C PRO A 93 0.86 -0.29 8.15
N ASN A 94 -0.29 0.29 7.75
CA ASN A 94 -1.01 1.33 8.51
C ASN A 94 -1.68 0.84 9.80
N HIS A 95 -1.40 -0.37 10.24
CA HIS A 95 -1.76 -0.86 11.58
C HIS A 95 -0.56 -1.14 12.48
N ASN A 96 0.67 -0.93 12.00
CA ASN A 96 1.81 -0.77 12.89
C ASN A 96 2.06 0.72 13.11
N GLN A 97 2.44 1.01 14.34
CA GLN A 97 2.57 2.30 14.98
C GLN A 97 3.78 3.08 14.44
N ASP A 98 3.85 3.30 13.12
CA ASP A 98 5.05 3.84 12.51
C ASP A 98 5.10 5.36 12.73
N THR A 99 6.00 5.71 13.66
CA THR A 99 6.48 7.08 13.94
C THR A 99 6.99 7.77 12.66
N LEU A 100 7.21 7.02 11.56
CA LEU A 100 7.80 7.47 10.31
C LEU A 100 6.82 7.34 9.16
N ALA A 101 6.66 8.38 8.34
CA ALA A 101 5.90 8.31 7.09
C ALA A 101 6.72 8.86 5.92
N TYR A 102 6.62 8.21 4.77
CA TYR A 102 7.24 8.65 3.52
C TYR A 102 6.14 8.96 2.50
N VAL A 103 6.19 10.16 1.92
CA VAL A 103 5.22 10.60 0.91
C VAL A 103 5.98 11.06 -0.33
N LEU A 104 5.67 10.47 -1.48
CA LEU A 104 6.30 10.81 -2.74
C LEU A 104 5.75 12.15 -3.27
N TYR A 105 6.60 13.04 -3.80
CA TYR A 105 6.15 14.31 -4.36
C TYR A 105 5.31 14.14 -5.64
N TYR A 106 5.73 13.22 -6.52
CA TYR A 106 5.11 13.03 -7.84
C TYR A 106 4.76 11.57 -8.09
N PRO A 107 3.74 11.02 -7.40
CA PRO A 107 3.30 9.65 -7.64
C PRO A 107 2.63 9.54 -9.02
N GLN A 108 2.97 8.49 -9.76
CA GLN A 108 2.47 8.22 -11.09
C GLN A 108 1.72 6.90 -11.13
N LYS A 109 0.63 6.87 -11.91
CA LYS A 109 -0.08 5.62 -12.18
C LYS A 109 0.85 4.67 -12.94
N PRO A 110 0.99 3.40 -12.51
CA PRO A 110 1.82 2.44 -13.21
C PRO A 110 1.30 2.23 -14.63
N LEU A 111 2.22 2.17 -15.60
CA LEU A 111 1.87 1.96 -17.01
C LEU A 111 1.23 0.60 -17.25
N VAL A 112 1.75 -0.44 -16.60
CA VAL A 112 1.22 -1.80 -16.66
C VAL A 112 0.44 -2.08 -15.38
N THR A 113 -0.87 -2.32 -15.52
CA THR A 113 -1.76 -2.57 -14.37
C THR A 113 -2.42 -3.94 -14.47
N THR A 114 -2.46 -4.68 -13.37
CA THR A 114 -3.25 -5.92 -13.29
C THR A 114 -4.75 -5.60 -13.13
N ARG A 115 -5.62 -6.57 -13.43
CA ARG A 115 -7.07 -6.42 -13.20
C ARG A 115 -7.40 -6.22 -11.71
N ALA A 116 -6.63 -6.86 -10.82
CA ALA A 116 -6.80 -6.72 -9.36
C ALA A 116 -6.59 -5.28 -8.87
N MET A 117 -5.64 -4.54 -9.46
CA MET A 117 -5.35 -3.14 -9.10
C MET A 117 -6.54 -2.20 -9.37
N LYS A 118 -7.49 -2.59 -10.23
CA LYS A 118 -8.73 -1.83 -10.43
C LYS A 118 -9.64 -1.92 -9.21
N HIS A 119 -9.75 -3.11 -8.62
CA HIS A 119 -10.56 -3.37 -7.43
C HIS A 119 -9.93 -2.82 -6.14
N LEU A 120 -8.59 -2.72 -6.10
CA LEU A 120 -7.86 -2.16 -4.96
C LEU A 120 -7.74 -0.62 -5.01
N HIS A 121 -8.37 0.04 -5.97
CA HIS A 121 -8.27 1.48 -6.17
C HIS A 121 -6.83 2.02 -6.29
N PHE A 122 -5.87 1.18 -6.71
CA PHE A 122 -4.45 1.57 -6.81
C PHE A 122 -4.20 2.69 -7.84
N ARG A 123 -5.09 2.84 -8.83
CA ARG A 123 -5.04 3.98 -9.77
C ARG A 123 -5.36 5.32 -9.10
N GLN A 124 -6.06 5.32 -7.96
CA GLN A 124 -6.39 6.53 -7.21
C GLN A 124 -5.26 6.92 -6.26
N LEU A 125 -4.58 5.94 -5.67
CA LEU A 125 -3.43 6.13 -4.77
C LEU A 125 -2.18 5.41 -5.30
N PRO A 126 -1.52 5.94 -6.34
CA PRO A 126 -0.28 5.37 -6.83
C PRO A 126 0.87 5.55 -5.83
N ALA A 127 1.71 4.53 -5.69
CA ALA A 127 2.83 4.50 -4.75
C ALA A 127 4.22 4.48 -5.42
N GLY A 128 4.33 4.87 -6.70
CA GLY A 128 5.60 4.79 -7.45
C GLY A 128 5.72 5.81 -8.58
N ILE A 129 6.86 5.79 -9.27
CA ILE A 129 7.15 6.62 -10.45
C ILE A 129 7.49 5.70 -11.62
N ASN A 130 7.01 6.01 -12.82
CA ASN A 130 7.44 5.29 -14.02
C ASN A 130 8.86 5.74 -14.39
N ALA A 131 9.80 4.80 -14.37
CA ALA A 131 11.20 5.04 -14.71
C ALA A 131 11.52 4.53 -16.12
N ILE A 132 12.35 5.26 -16.86
CA ILE A 132 12.96 4.77 -18.09
C ILE A 132 14.22 4.00 -17.69
N VAL A 133 14.26 2.71 -17.97
CA VAL A 133 15.35 1.81 -17.57
C VAL A 133 16.07 1.31 -18.83
N ALA A 134 17.39 1.39 -18.83
CA ALA A 134 18.24 0.79 -19.86
C ALA A 134 19.08 -0.33 -19.24
N ILE A 135 19.01 -1.53 -19.82
CA ILE A 135 19.80 -2.69 -19.40
C ILE A 135 21.04 -2.72 -20.30
N SER A 136 22.19 -2.30 -19.76
CA SER A 136 23.45 -2.28 -20.49
C SER A 136 24.63 -2.39 -19.53
N CYS A 137 25.70 -3.06 -19.96
CA CYS A 137 26.96 -3.07 -19.24
C CYS A 137 27.67 -1.74 -19.51
N TYR A 138 27.66 -0.84 -18.54
CA TYR A 138 28.28 0.48 -18.67
C TYR A 138 29.33 0.71 -17.59
N SER A 139 30.54 1.08 -18.01
CA SER A 139 31.61 1.62 -17.16
C SER A 139 32.11 0.73 -16.00
N GLY A 140 31.67 -0.52 -15.87
CA GLY A 140 32.09 -1.43 -14.80
C GLY A 140 31.56 -1.08 -13.40
N TYR A 141 30.86 0.05 -13.23
CA TYR A 141 30.26 0.47 -11.95
C TYR A 141 28.92 -0.22 -11.64
N SER A 142 28.39 -1.02 -12.56
CA SER A 142 27.12 -1.74 -12.40
C SER A 142 27.30 -3.20 -11.95
N GLN A 143 28.35 -3.51 -11.19
CA GLN A 143 28.58 -4.87 -10.67
C GLN A 143 27.77 -5.09 -9.39
N GLU A 144 27.21 -6.30 -9.21
CA GLU A 144 26.71 -6.78 -7.91
C GLU A 144 25.57 -5.96 -7.26
N ASP A 145 24.65 -5.38 -8.05
CA ASP A 145 23.41 -4.68 -7.63
C ASP A 145 23.44 -3.14 -7.63
N TYR A 146 24.53 -2.51 -8.09
CA TYR A 146 24.53 -1.05 -8.28
C TYR A 146 23.73 -0.61 -9.52
N VAL A 147 22.79 0.32 -9.31
CA VAL A 147 22.05 0.99 -10.39
C VAL A 147 22.62 2.38 -10.63
N ILE A 148 22.93 2.69 -11.88
CA ILE A 148 23.37 4.02 -12.30
C ILE A 148 22.14 4.88 -12.59
N MET A 149 22.01 6.01 -11.90
CA MET A 149 20.91 6.97 -12.09
C MET A 149 21.37 8.23 -12.83
N ASN A 150 20.46 8.81 -13.61
CA ASN A 150 20.72 10.09 -14.28
C ASN A 150 20.64 11.24 -13.27
N GLN A 151 21.77 11.89 -13.01
CA GLN A 151 21.84 13.05 -12.10
C GLN A 151 20.86 14.15 -12.49
N SER A 152 20.76 14.49 -13.79
CA SER A 152 19.83 15.53 -14.25
C SER A 152 18.36 15.18 -14.01
N SER A 153 18.02 13.90 -13.86
CA SER A 153 16.66 13.50 -13.48
C SER A 153 16.43 13.71 -11.98
N ILE A 154 17.42 13.38 -11.14
CA ILE A 154 17.36 13.61 -9.68
C ILE A 154 17.22 15.11 -9.39
N ASP A 155 17.99 15.95 -10.08
CA ASP A 155 17.95 17.41 -9.91
C ASP A 155 16.57 18.00 -10.25
N ARG A 156 15.77 17.31 -11.08
CA ARG A 156 14.39 17.68 -11.42
C ARG A 156 13.34 17.11 -10.46
N GLY A 157 13.76 16.41 -9.41
CA GLY A 157 12.87 15.84 -8.40
C GLY A 157 12.48 14.37 -8.62
N PHE A 158 13.21 13.65 -9.47
CA PHE A 158 12.99 12.21 -9.67
C PHE A 158 13.23 11.45 -8.36
N PHE A 159 12.19 10.76 -7.88
CA PHE A 159 12.15 10.06 -6.59
C PHE A 159 12.33 10.91 -5.34
N CYS A 160 12.05 12.21 -5.39
CA CYS A 160 11.95 13.00 -4.17
C CYS A 160 10.77 12.55 -3.32
N SER A 161 11.01 12.33 -2.03
CA SER A 161 10.00 12.05 -1.02
C SER A 161 10.11 13.02 0.16
N LEU A 162 8.96 13.30 0.76
CA LEU A 162 8.81 13.92 2.07
C LEU A 162 8.92 12.84 3.13
N PHE A 163 9.69 13.13 4.17
CA PHE A 163 9.82 12.29 5.34
C PHE A 163 9.16 12.99 6.52
N PHE A 164 8.17 12.34 7.12
CA PHE A 164 7.52 12.79 8.32
C PHE A 164 7.94 11.90 9.48
N ARG A 165 8.23 12.51 10.62
CA ARG A 165 8.44 11.81 11.88
C ARG A 165 7.54 12.39 12.95
N SER A 166 6.63 11.59 13.47
CA SER A 166 5.66 11.98 14.49
C SER A 166 6.17 11.56 15.86
N TYR A 167 6.36 12.52 16.76
CA TYR A 167 6.66 12.26 18.17
C TYR A 167 5.39 12.39 18.99
N ARG A 168 5.17 11.47 19.93
CA ARG A 168 4.03 11.49 20.86
C ARG A 168 4.56 11.29 22.28
N ASP A 169 4.14 12.16 23.18
CA ASP A 169 4.38 12.04 24.62
C ASP A 169 3.11 12.41 25.38
N GLU A 170 2.95 11.90 26.60
CA GLU A 170 1.75 12.06 27.41
C GLU A 170 2.11 12.36 28.87
N GLU A 171 1.44 13.35 29.47
CA GLU A 171 1.61 13.68 30.89
C GLU A 171 1.07 12.54 31.77
N LYS A 172 1.95 11.88 32.52
CA LYS A 172 1.51 10.84 33.47
C LYS A 172 1.17 11.46 34.82
N ARG A 173 0.02 11.06 35.36
CA ARG A 173 -0.38 11.36 36.75
C ARG A 173 -0.29 10.11 37.61
N MET A 174 0.54 10.14 38.64
CA MET A 174 0.63 9.10 39.66
C MET A 174 -0.15 9.54 40.91
N GLY A 175 -1.35 8.99 41.05
CA GLY A 175 -2.23 9.27 42.19
C GLY A 175 -2.86 10.67 42.16
N THR A 176 -3.25 11.19 43.33
CA THR A 176 -4.00 12.45 43.47
C THR A 176 -3.13 13.70 43.46
N LEU A 177 -1.82 13.58 43.73
CA LEU A 177 -0.93 14.72 44.04
C LEU A 177 0.28 14.87 43.12
N ILE A 178 0.76 13.82 42.46
CA ILE A 178 1.99 13.86 41.65
C ILE A 178 1.63 13.73 40.17
N GLY A 179 1.94 14.77 39.39
CA GLY A 179 1.69 14.81 37.96
C GLY A 179 2.82 15.46 37.19
N GLU A 180 3.12 14.91 36.03
CA GLU A 180 4.05 15.51 35.06
C GLU A 180 3.33 16.66 34.33
N LYS A 181 4.07 17.73 34.00
CA LYS A 181 3.56 18.81 33.16
C LYS A 181 4.58 19.22 32.11
N PHE A 182 4.13 19.47 30.89
CA PHE A 182 4.96 20.06 29.84
C PHE A 182 5.18 21.54 30.11
N ARG A 183 6.45 21.93 30.24
CA ARG A 183 6.93 23.30 30.41
C ARG A 183 8.36 23.41 29.91
N ARG A 184 8.78 24.64 29.58
CA ARG A 184 10.19 24.92 29.32
C ARG A 184 11.04 24.67 30.58
N PRO A 185 12.07 23.81 30.52
CA PRO A 185 12.97 23.61 31.66
C PRO A 185 13.86 24.80 31.91
N ASN A 186 14.13 25.06 33.19
CA ASN A 186 15.17 26.00 33.60
C ASN A 186 16.21 25.28 34.45
N ARG A 187 17.50 25.59 34.24
CA ARG A 187 18.64 24.99 34.97
C ARG A 187 18.53 25.14 36.48
N ASP A 188 17.85 26.18 36.94
CA ASP A 188 17.68 26.47 38.37
C ASP A 188 16.58 25.62 39.02
N ASN A 189 15.54 25.27 38.26
CA ASN A 189 14.32 24.62 38.79
C ASN A 189 14.21 23.14 38.37
N THR A 190 15.23 22.60 37.71
CA THR A 190 15.09 21.34 36.99
C THR A 190 16.34 20.50 37.07
N MET A 191 16.21 19.29 37.64
CA MET A 191 17.29 18.31 37.67
C MET A 191 17.16 17.31 36.51
N GLY A 192 18.29 16.86 35.96
CA GLY A 192 18.32 15.84 34.92
C GLY A 192 18.09 16.34 33.48
N MET A 193 18.33 17.63 33.21
CA MET A 193 18.27 18.18 31.86
C MET A 193 19.22 17.43 30.91
N ARG A 194 18.70 17.06 29.73
CA ARG A 194 19.50 16.41 28.69
C ARG A 194 20.36 17.45 27.96
N HIS A 195 21.40 16.98 27.27
CA HIS A 195 22.26 17.84 26.46
C HIS A 195 21.51 18.23 25.17
N GLY A 196 21.03 19.48 25.10
CA GLY A 196 20.30 20.03 23.97
C GLY A 196 20.03 21.53 24.16
N SER A 197 19.69 22.23 23.08
CA SER A 197 19.18 23.61 23.17
C SER A 197 17.68 23.55 23.44
N TYR A 198 17.27 24.26 24.48
CA TYR A 198 15.87 24.42 24.91
C TYR A 198 15.36 25.84 24.59
N ASP A 199 16.09 26.57 23.74
CA ASP A 199 15.79 27.98 23.41
C ASP A 199 14.65 28.14 22.41
N LYS A 200 14.32 27.05 21.72
CA LYS A 200 13.27 26.95 20.71
C LYS A 200 11.93 26.48 21.27
N LEU A 201 11.82 26.38 22.59
CA LEU A 201 10.59 25.98 23.26
C LEU A 201 9.87 27.22 23.74
N ASP A 202 8.56 27.23 23.57
CA ASP A 202 7.69 28.29 24.06
C ASP A 202 7.61 28.22 25.60
N ASP A 203 7.49 29.39 26.22
CA ASP A 203 7.52 29.53 27.68
C ASP A 203 6.23 29.01 28.36
N ASP A 204 5.10 29.00 27.63
CA ASP A 204 3.79 28.65 28.17
C ASP A 204 3.56 27.13 28.23
N ASP A 205 3.82 26.41 27.13
CA ASP A 205 3.53 24.97 26.99
C ASP A 205 4.79 24.10 26.85
N GLY A 206 5.98 24.70 26.69
CA GLY A 206 7.23 23.97 26.52
C GLY A 206 7.32 23.19 25.20
N LEU A 207 6.51 23.55 24.20
CA LEU A 207 6.51 22.95 22.87
C LEU A 207 7.26 23.85 21.88
N ALA A 208 7.74 23.27 20.78
CA ALA A 208 8.37 24.04 19.71
C ALA A 208 7.30 24.53 18.73
N PRO A 209 7.33 25.80 18.30
CA PRO A 209 6.39 26.31 17.31
C PRO A 209 6.61 25.63 15.95
N PRO A 210 5.56 25.42 15.13
CA PRO A 210 5.63 24.64 13.89
C PRO A 210 6.73 25.05 12.90
N GLU A 211 7.11 26.33 12.91
CA GLU A 211 8.10 26.91 11.99
C GLU A 211 9.54 26.51 12.34
N ASP A 212 9.82 26.17 13.61
CA ASP A 212 11.16 25.82 14.10
C ASP A 212 11.41 24.30 14.22
N VAL A 213 10.40 23.49 13.93
CA VAL A 213 10.40 22.03 14.10
C VAL A 213 11.31 21.32 13.10
N ASP A 214 11.65 21.96 11.96
CA ASP A 214 12.52 21.39 10.93
C ASP A 214 13.93 21.03 11.46
N LEU A 215 14.37 21.69 12.55
CA LEU A 215 15.64 21.39 13.23
C LEU A 215 15.53 20.34 14.35
N MET A 216 14.33 20.06 14.85
CA MET A 216 14.12 19.18 16.02
C MET A 216 14.18 17.69 15.68
N ALA A 217 14.18 17.31 14.39
CA ALA A 217 14.39 15.92 13.96
C ALA A 217 15.74 15.32 14.44
N LYS A 218 16.68 16.13 14.95
CA LYS A 218 17.96 15.71 15.55
C LYS A 218 18.00 15.72 17.08
N LEU A 219 17.00 16.26 17.79
CA LEU A 219 17.00 16.35 19.24
C LEU A 219 15.92 15.43 19.82
N ASN A 220 16.35 14.47 20.64
CA ASN A 220 15.47 13.56 21.37
C ASN A 220 14.42 14.34 22.17
N PHE A 221 13.14 14.12 21.85
CA PHE A 221 11.97 14.69 22.55
C PHE A 221 11.86 14.30 24.04
N ASP A 222 12.62 13.30 24.51
CA ASP A 222 12.73 12.86 25.91
C ASP A 222 13.30 13.93 26.88
N ALA A 223 13.52 15.16 26.41
CA ALA A 223 14.24 16.21 27.09
C ALA A 223 13.33 17.13 27.93
N CYS A 224 12.00 17.10 27.74
CA CYS A 224 11.03 18.02 28.37
C CYS A 224 10.25 17.43 29.55
N ARG A 225 10.63 16.26 30.06
CA ARG A 225 9.89 15.56 31.10
C ARG A 225 10.34 15.96 32.49
N PHE A 226 9.51 16.70 33.23
CA PHE A 226 9.82 17.12 34.59
C PHE A 226 8.68 16.85 35.58
N SER A 227 9.04 16.24 36.70
CA SER A 227 8.16 16.01 37.84
C SER A 227 8.13 17.27 38.69
N ILE A 228 6.96 17.92 38.80
CA ILE A 228 6.76 19.02 39.73
C ILE A 228 6.40 18.39 41.09
N SER A 229 7.32 18.47 42.05
CA SER A 229 7.06 18.15 43.47
C SER A 229 6.35 19.30 44.17
#